data_AF-F4WJR5-F1
#
_entry.id   AF-F4WJR5-F1
#
_cell.length_a   1.000
_cell.length_b   1.000
_cell.length_c   1.000
_cell.angle_alpha   90.00
_cell.angle_beta   90.00
_cell.angle_gamma   90.00
#
_symmetry.space_group_name_H-M   'P 1'
#
loop_
_entity.id
_entity.type
_entity.pdbx_description
1 polymer ?
#
loop_
_entity_poly.entity_id
_entity_poly.type
_entity_poly.pdbx_seq_one_letter_code
_entity_poly.pdbx_strand_id
1 'polypeptide(L)'
;LPLGSGMSVLSMVALRMVTQEGPRKCLKIYEELKKNDVERVAMLLAATSTTTPTATPDTHDMKSPVSSKSAKRRIRRRKLKESRREEIKKMEEMMEEKGTKESREGDDESVDVAPYNLVTHADKRTSRDFLQRSLMAAFLLKCLQRVGFFANPTPDDEVPGVEEVTVAALLLRNLQLLQFNAHEFFETRMSAEHRFHGSRPVYLGVAIYPSVARFNHDCYPAVTRYFIGRHIVIRAIRGLGPGDVIAENYGPIFTKRTLAERQRTLTGRYWFQCTCKACQEDWPCFENLTNDSVKLRCPTVGCGGLHLRSRQGKPIKCPDCQKKICLEDRLACLRECEALYERGLASMENERVDEAIETFCDALKRFHQVACPPHRDTHLAEIALSSCLADYGNTWRPVAL
;
A
#
# COMPACT_ATOMS: atom_id res chain seq x y z
N LEU A 1 -20.21 25.76 -4.91
CA LEU A 1 -19.33 24.78 -4.22
C LEU A 1 -18.37 24.20 -5.25
N PRO A 2 -17.05 24.36 -5.14
CA PRO A 2 -16.16 23.75 -6.11
C PRO A 2 -16.08 22.24 -5.82
N LEU A 3 -16.69 21.47 -6.72
CA LEU A 3 -16.63 19.99 -6.82
C LEU A 3 -15.22 19.44 -7.11
N GLY A 4 -14.15 20.16 -6.76
CA GLY A 4 -12.75 19.81 -7.02
C GLY A 4 -11.82 19.86 -5.82
N SER A 5 -12.32 20.11 -4.60
CA SER A 5 -11.51 19.99 -3.38
C SER A 5 -11.69 18.60 -2.79
N GLY A 6 -10.63 17.89 -2.41
CA GLY A 6 -10.71 16.51 -1.89
C GLY A 6 -11.73 16.31 -0.76
N MET A 7 -12.14 17.38 -0.07
CA MET A 7 -13.22 17.37 0.92
C MET A 7 -14.59 16.96 0.36
N SER A 8 -14.94 17.27 -0.90
CA SER A 8 -16.24 16.89 -1.47
C SER A 8 -16.37 15.37 -1.63
N VAL A 9 -15.31 14.73 -2.14
CA VAL A 9 -15.26 13.27 -2.34
C VAL A 9 -15.28 12.54 -0.99
N LEU A 10 -14.49 12.99 -0.01
CA LEU A 10 -14.47 12.36 1.31
C LEU A 10 -15.79 12.55 2.07
N SER A 11 -16.49 13.68 1.86
CA SER A 11 -17.83 13.89 2.45
C SER A 11 -18.86 12.92 1.88
N MET A 12 -18.80 12.64 0.58
CA MET A 12 -19.63 11.62 -0.06
C MET A 12 -19.31 10.22 0.47
N VAL A 13 -18.03 9.90 0.69
CA VAL A 13 -17.65 8.61 1.29
C VAL A 13 -18.13 8.50 2.74
N ALA A 14 -18.00 9.57 3.53
CA ALA A 14 -18.52 9.60 4.91
C ALA A 14 -20.04 9.36 4.95
N LEU A 15 -20.78 9.97 4.03
CA LEU A 15 -22.21 9.75 3.88
C LEU A 15 -22.51 8.30 3.45
N ARG A 16 -21.76 7.76 2.49
CA ARG A 16 -21.90 6.36 2.04
C ARG A 16 -21.69 5.37 3.18
N MET A 17 -20.66 5.56 4.01
CA MET A 17 -20.39 4.71 5.18
C MET A 17 -21.58 4.64 6.14
N VAL A 18 -22.32 5.74 6.32
CA VAL A 18 -23.53 5.76 7.18
C VAL A 18 -24.72 5.13 6.45
N THR A 19 -24.95 5.51 5.19
CA THR A 19 -26.13 5.07 4.43
C THR A 19 -26.10 3.59 4.06
N GLN A 20 -24.92 2.97 3.93
CA GLN A 20 -24.78 1.53 3.68
C GLN A 20 -25.18 0.68 4.89
N GLU A 21 -25.01 1.22 6.11
CA GLU A 21 -25.33 0.53 7.36
C GLU A 21 -26.79 0.73 7.78
N GLY A 22 -27.33 1.94 7.56
CA GLY A 22 -28.65 2.31 8.06
C GLY A 22 -28.62 2.78 9.53
N PRO A 23 -29.72 3.39 10.01
CA PRO A 23 -29.75 4.05 11.32
C PRO A 23 -29.51 3.08 12.49
N ARG A 24 -30.15 1.90 12.47
CA ARG A 24 -30.00 0.87 13.52
C ARG A 24 -28.57 0.38 13.69
N LYS A 25 -27.86 0.09 12.59
CA LYS A 25 -26.46 -0.36 12.65
C LYS A 25 -25.52 0.77 13.04
N CYS A 26 -25.79 2.01 12.63
CA CYS A 26 -25.04 3.18 13.09
C CYS A 26 -25.08 3.33 14.62
N LEU A 27 -26.25 3.16 15.24
CA LEU A 27 -26.38 3.15 16.71
C LEU A 27 -25.49 2.07 17.34
N LYS A 28 -25.57 0.83 16.86
CA LYS A 28 -24.73 -0.29 17.33
C LYS A 28 -23.23 0.00 17.19
N ILE A 29 -22.80 0.50 16.03
CA ILE A 29 -21.40 0.91 15.80
C ILE A 29 -20.98 1.91 16.86
N TYR A 30 -21.78 2.94 17.10
CA TYR A 30 -21.46 3.98 18.06
C TYR A 30 -21.39 3.47 19.51
N GLU A 31 -22.28 2.56 19.89
CA GLU A 31 -22.25 1.89 21.20
C GLU A 31 -20.97 1.05 21.39
N GLU A 32 -20.59 0.26 20.39
CA GLU A 32 -19.34 -0.51 20.42
C GLU A 32 -18.10 0.40 20.50
N LEU A 33 -18.11 1.53 19.80
CA LEU A 33 -17.01 2.51 19.92
C LEU A 33 -16.93 3.11 21.32
N LYS A 34 -18.06 3.41 21.96
CA LYS A 34 -18.07 3.89 23.34
C LYS A 34 -17.52 2.85 24.31
N LYS A 35 -17.91 1.57 24.18
CA LYS A 35 -17.38 0.49 25.02
C LYS A 35 -15.86 0.38 24.86
N ASN A 36 -15.37 0.37 23.63
CA ASN A 36 -13.94 0.31 23.32
C ASN A 36 -13.16 1.51 23.88
N ASP A 37 -13.71 2.73 23.79
CA ASP A 37 -13.07 3.92 24.36
C ASP A 37 -12.99 3.86 25.89
N VAL A 38 -14.04 3.37 26.56
CA VAL A 38 -14.06 3.16 28.02
C VAL A 38 -13.03 2.10 28.44
N GLU A 39 -12.99 0.96 27.75
CA GLU A 39 -12.00 -0.10 28.01
C GLU A 39 -10.58 0.39 27.75
N ARG A 40 -10.35 1.16 26.69
CA ARG A 40 -9.04 1.72 26.37
C ARG A 40 -8.59 2.75 27.40
N VAL A 41 -9.48 3.60 27.89
CA VAL A 41 -9.19 4.53 28.99
C VAL A 41 -8.89 3.75 30.28
N ALA A 42 -9.66 2.71 30.59
CA ALA A 42 -9.41 1.84 31.74
C ALA A 42 -8.04 1.11 31.63
N MET A 43 -7.68 0.62 30.45
CA MET A 43 -6.37 0.00 30.19
C MET A 43 -5.22 1.00 30.28
N LEU A 44 -5.38 2.24 29.79
CA LEU A 44 -4.36 3.27 29.92
C LEU A 44 -4.14 3.66 31.39
N LEU A 45 -5.21 3.74 32.18
CA LEU A 45 -5.15 3.96 33.62
C LEU A 45 -4.52 2.78 34.38
N ALA A 46 -4.74 1.54 33.92
CA ALA A 46 -4.09 0.36 34.46
C ALA A 46 -2.60 0.28 34.06
N ALA A 47 -2.25 0.64 32.82
CA ALA A 47 -0.87 0.65 32.32
C ALA A 47 -0.01 1.73 33.01
N THR A 48 -0.60 2.80 33.54
CA THR A 48 0.11 3.75 34.42
C THR A 48 0.46 3.18 35.80
N SER A 49 0.06 1.95 36.12
CA SER A 49 0.30 1.32 37.44
C SER A 49 1.22 0.08 37.43
N THR A 50 1.86 -0.28 36.33
CA THR A 50 2.77 -1.44 36.29
C THR A 50 3.95 -1.25 35.34
N THR A 51 5.14 -1.03 35.90
CA THR A 51 6.43 -1.11 35.20
C THR A 51 7.28 -2.21 35.83
N THR A 52 7.48 -3.33 35.12
CA THR A 52 8.81 -3.97 34.93
C THR A 52 8.69 -5.17 33.98
N PRO A 53 9.60 -5.33 33.00
CA PRO A 53 9.66 -6.50 32.13
C PRO A 53 10.60 -7.57 32.71
N THR A 54 10.23 -8.85 32.55
CA THR A 54 11.15 -9.97 32.82
C THR A 54 11.33 -10.77 31.54
N ALA A 55 12.58 -10.85 31.07
CA ALA A 55 13.00 -11.64 29.93
C ALA A 55 13.66 -12.95 30.40
N THR A 56 13.45 -14.05 29.67
CA THR A 56 14.27 -15.27 29.75
C THR A 56 14.33 -15.98 28.38
N PRO A 57 15.39 -16.78 28.09
CA PRO A 57 15.92 -16.99 26.74
C PRO A 57 15.88 -18.44 26.18
N ASP A 58 16.21 -18.54 24.87
CA ASP A 58 16.78 -19.63 24.03
C ASP A 58 16.11 -21.04 23.95
N THR A 59 16.00 -21.74 22.80
CA THR A 59 17.11 -22.36 22.01
C THR A 59 16.63 -23.17 20.76
N HIS A 60 17.52 -23.25 19.75
CA HIS A 60 17.88 -24.33 18.78
C HIS A 60 17.02 -24.88 17.60
N ASP A 61 17.48 -24.53 16.38
CA ASP A 61 18.06 -25.34 15.26
C ASP A 61 17.49 -26.70 14.79
N MET A 62 17.32 -26.83 13.45
CA MET A 62 17.64 -28.05 12.65
C MET A 62 17.65 -27.79 11.13
N LYS A 63 18.72 -28.23 10.45
CA LYS A 63 18.97 -28.17 8.98
C LYS A 63 18.61 -29.48 8.28
N SER A 64 18.35 -29.43 6.96
CA SER A 64 18.87 -30.36 5.91
C SER A 64 18.25 -30.03 4.51
N PRO A 65 18.62 -30.68 3.39
CA PRO A 65 19.80 -30.37 2.58
C PRO A 65 19.50 -30.03 1.09
N VAL A 66 20.58 -29.65 0.39
CA VAL A 66 20.67 -29.19 -1.01
C VAL A 66 20.51 -30.33 -2.03
N SER A 67 19.85 -30.07 -3.17
CA SER A 67 20.06 -30.85 -4.40
C SER A 67 19.93 -30.01 -5.68
N SER A 68 20.62 -30.47 -6.72
CA SER A 68 21.22 -29.73 -7.83
C SER A 68 20.29 -29.36 -8.99
N LYS A 69 20.73 -28.34 -9.75
CA LYS A 69 20.04 -27.73 -10.89
C LYS A 69 20.71 -28.15 -12.21
N SER A 70 20.01 -28.94 -13.02
CA SER A 70 19.95 -28.78 -14.49
C SER A 70 18.83 -29.70 -14.99
N ALA A 71 18.15 -29.36 -16.09
CA ALA A 71 16.93 -30.00 -16.64
C ALA A 71 15.54 -29.66 -16.02
N LYS A 72 15.43 -29.15 -14.78
CA LYS A 72 14.12 -28.75 -14.18
C LYS A 72 13.53 -27.40 -14.68
N ARG A 73 14.25 -26.64 -15.51
CA ARG A 73 13.91 -25.23 -15.83
C ARG A 73 12.83 -25.07 -16.91
N ARG A 74 12.61 -26.06 -17.78
CA ARG A 74 11.58 -26.01 -18.86
C ARG A 74 10.19 -26.47 -18.41
N ILE A 75 10.10 -27.44 -17.49
CA ILE A 75 8.82 -27.96 -16.97
C ILE A 75 8.21 -27.02 -15.91
N ARG A 76 9.05 -26.28 -15.17
CA ARG A 76 8.61 -25.30 -14.17
C ARG A 76 7.86 -24.11 -14.78
N ARG A 77 8.16 -23.74 -16.03
CA ARG A 77 7.53 -22.59 -16.74
C ARG A 77 6.07 -22.83 -17.11
N ARG A 78 5.66 -24.08 -17.37
CA ARG A 78 4.27 -24.43 -17.66
C ARG A 78 3.44 -24.54 -16.36
N LYS A 79 4.00 -25.18 -15.32
CA LYS A 79 3.39 -25.24 -13.98
C LYS A 79 3.24 -23.87 -13.30
N LEU A 80 4.14 -22.91 -13.55
CA LEU A 80 4.06 -21.55 -12.98
C LEU A 80 3.04 -20.65 -13.70
N LYS A 81 2.70 -20.94 -14.97
CA LYS A 81 1.64 -20.27 -15.74
C LYS A 81 0.24 -20.68 -15.26
N GLU A 82 0.02 -21.98 -15.06
CA GLU A 82 -1.22 -22.48 -14.43
C GLU A 82 -1.32 -22.00 -12.98
N SER A 83 -0.24 -22.09 -12.18
CA SER A 83 -0.23 -21.66 -10.77
C SER A 83 -0.63 -20.21 -10.55
N ARG A 84 -0.25 -19.25 -11.39
CA ARG A 84 -0.57 -17.83 -11.16
C ARG A 84 -1.98 -17.44 -11.60
N ARG A 85 -2.46 -17.98 -12.73
CA ARG A 85 -3.88 -17.82 -13.10
C ARG A 85 -4.76 -18.57 -12.11
N GLU A 86 -4.35 -19.73 -11.61
CA GLU A 86 -5.03 -20.43 -10.52
C GLU A 86 -4.94 -19.70 -9.19
N GLU A 87 -3.83 -19.03 -8.84
CA GLU A 87 -3.73 -18.20 -7.63
C GLU A 87 -4.69 -17.02 -7.71
N ILE A 88 -4.76 -16.35 -8.86
CA ILE A 88 -5.67 -15.23 -9.07
C ILE A 88 -7.12 -15.72 -9.11
N LYS A 89 -7.39 -16.83 -9.79
CA LYS A 89 -8.72 -17.45 -9.81
C LYS A 89 -9.11 -17.93 -8.40
N LYS A 90 -8.20 -18.48 -7.62
CA LYS A 90 -8.42 -18.81 -6.20
C LYS A 90 -8.63 -17.57 -5.35
N MET A 91 -7.94 -16.46 -5.64
CA MET A 91 -8.19 -15.18 -4.99
C MET A 91 -9.58 -14.64 -5.36
N GLU A 92 -9.95 -14.68 -6.63
CA GLU A 92 -11.29 -14.32 -7.13
C GLU A 92 -12.36 -15.22 -6.51
N GLU A 93 -12.18 -16.54 -6.50
CA GLU A 93 -13.08 -17.52 -5.87
C GLU A 93 -13.18 -17.30 -4.34
N MET A 94 -12.05 -17.09 -3.64
CA MET A 94 -12.06 -16.74 -2.20
C MET A 94 -12.73 -15.38 -1.95
N MET A 95 -12.58 -14.42 -2.86
CA MET A 95 -13.16 -13.08 -2.76
C MET A 95 -14.65 -13.10 -3.08
N GLU A 96 -15.09 -13.89 -4.07
CA GLU A 96 -16.48 -14.17 -4.37
C GLU A 96 -17.14 -14.94 -3.22
N GLU A 97 -16.47 -15.93 -2.62
CA GLU A 97 -17.00 -16.65 -1.46
C GLU A 97 -17.16 -15.72 -0.24
N LYS A 98 -16.18 -14.82 0.00
CA LYS A 98 -16.29 -13.77 1.03
C LYS A 98 -17.40 -12.77 0.71
N GLY A 99 -17.50 -12.28 -0.52
CA GLY A 99 -18.57 -11.36 -0.94
C GLY A 99 -19.95 -12.01 -0.92
N THR A 100 -20.04 -13.32 -1.14
CA THR A 100 -21.27 -14.11 -1.04
C THR A 100 -21.65 -14.38 0.41
N LYS A 101 -20.67 -14.51 1.33
CA LYS A 101 -20.92 -14.54 2.79
C LYS A 101 -21.38 -13.16 3.30
N GLU A 102 -20.70 -12.08 2.91
CA GLU A 102 -21.10 -10.69 3.21
C GLU A 102 -22.52 -10.34 2.72
N SER A 103 -23.01 -10.99 1.65
CA SER A 103 -24.36 -10.80 1.11
C SER A 103 -25.39 -11.83 1.57
N ARG A 104 -24.98 -12.94 2.19
CA ARG A 104 -25.86 -13.98 2.77
C ARG A 104 -26.03 -13.86 4.29
N GLU A 105 -25.21 -13.07 4.97
CA GLU A 105 -25.44 -12.62 6.36
C GLU A 105 -26.49 -11.50 6.37
N GLY A 106 -27.71 -11.86 5.94
CA GLY A 106 -28.91 -11.06 6.14
C GLY A 106 -29.45 -11.11 7.58
N ASP A 107 -28.82 -11.92 8.43
CA ASP A 107 -29.03 -12.00 9.88
C ASP A 107 -27.67 -12.14 10.58
N ASP A 108 -27.03 -11.03 10.95
CA ASP A 108 -26.03 -11.05 12.02
C ASP A 108 -26.04 -9.73 12.81
N GLU A 109 -26.01 -9.84 14.13
CA GLU A 109 -25.99 -8.72 15.06
C GLU A 109 -24.67 -7.94 15.01
N SER A 110 -23.66 -8.47 14.34
CA SER A 110 -22.31 -7.92 14.28
C SER A 110 -22.21 -6.68 13.40
N VAL A 111 -21.35 -5.74 13.83
CA VAL A 111 -21.07 -4.49 13.11
C VAL A 111 -19.57 -4.39 12.84
N ASP A 112 -19.18 -3.96 11.64
CA ASP A 112 -17.77 -3.76 11.30
C ASP A 112 -17.25 -2.44 11.90
N VAL A 113 -16.53 -2.55 13.01
CA VAL A 113 -15.87 -1.42 13.66
C VAL A 113 -14.42 -1.21 13.19
N ALA A 114 -13.88 -2.06 12.31
CA ALA A 114 -12.48 -1.99 11.89
C ALA A 114 -12.09 -0.63 11.26
N PRO A 115 -12.91 0.02 10.41
CA PRO A 115 -12.62 1.35 9.89
C PRO A 115 -12.44 2.42 10.98
N TYR A 116 -13.15 2.29 12.09
CA TYR A 116 -13.17 3.27 13.17
C TYR A 116 -12.00 3.14 14.14
N ASN A 117 -11.20 2.07 14.02
CA ASN A 117 -9.93 1.89 14.72
C ASN A 117 -8.75 2.62 14.03
N LEU A 118 -9.01 3.28 12.91
CA LEU A 118 -8.02 4.01 12.15
C LEU A 118 -7.81 5.44 12.69
N VAL A 119 -6.65 6.02 12.37
CA VAL A 119 -6.24 7.30 12.94
C VAL A 119 -7.10 8.46 12.44
N THR A 120 -7.57 9.29 13.36
CA THR A 120 -8.34 10.52 13.06
C THR A 120 -7.52 11.79 13.22
N HIS A 121 -6.38 11.69 13.93
CA HIS A 121 -5.60 12.80 14.47
C HIS A 121 -6.45 13.85 15.18
N ALA A 122 -7.50 13.41 15.90
CA ALA A 122 -8.43 14.31 16.60
C ALA A 122 -7.73 15.28 17.55
N ASP A 123 -6.66 14.83 18.21
CA ASP A 123 -5.82 15.58 19.14
C ASP A 123 -4.95 16.67 18.48
N LYS A 124 -4.66 16.54 17.17
CA LYS A 124 -3.81 17.49 16.42
C LYS A 124 -4.61 18.47 15.56
N ARG A 125 -5.93 18.32 15.51
CA ARG A 125 -6.81 19.15 14.68
C ARG A 125 -6.96 20.55 15.28
N THR A 126 -6.85 21.57 14.43
CA THR A 126 -7.15 22.96 14.84
C THR A 126 -8.65 23.13 15.05
N SER A 127 -9.05 24.09 15.90
CA SER A 127 -10.46 24.43 16.10
C SER A 127 -11.18 24.80 14.79
N ARG A 128 -10.45 25.43 13.85
CA ARG A 128 -10.98 25.77 12.52
C ARG A 128 -11.31 24.52 11.70
N ASP A 129 -10.39 23.56 11.60
CA ASP A 129 -10.63 22.30 10.87
C ASP A 129 -11.75 21.50 11.54
N PHE A 130 -11.76 21.41 12.86
CA PHE A 130 -12.82 20.73 13.61
C PHE A 130 -14.19 21.34 13.37
N LEU A 131 -14.31 22.67 13.39
CA LEU A 131 -15.54 23.40 13.08
C LEU A 131 -16.01 23.11 11.65
N GLN A 132 -15.11 23.17 10.66
CA GLN A 132 -15.47 22.88 9.26
C GLN A 132 -16.04 21.48 9.08
N ARG A 133 -15.49 20.48 9.76
CA ARG A 133 -15.98 19.10 9.71
C ARG A 133 -17.29 18.93 10.44
N SER A 134 -17.46 19.62 11.57
CA SER A 134 -18.71 19.61 12.33
C SER A 134 -19.84 20.23 11.53
N LEU A 135 -19.58 21.35 10.84
CA LEU A 135 -20.54 21.98 9.92
C LEU A 135 -20.89 21.05 8.75
N MET A 136 -19.91 20.36 8.17
CA MET A 136 -20.16 19.37 7.11
C MET A 136 -20.97 18.18 7.63
N ALA A 137 -20.68 17.66 8.82
CA ALA A 137 -21.45 16.58 9.44
C ALA A 137 -22.90 17.00 9.70
N ALA A 138 -23.12 18.21 10.20
CA ALA A 138 -24.47 18.77 10.39
C ALA A 138 -25.22 18.95 9.07
N PHE A 139 -24.53 19.43 8.02
CA PHE A 139 -25.10 19.52 6.67
C PHE A 139 -25.51 18.15 6.13
N LEU A 140 -24.63 17.15 6.25
CA LEU A 140 -24.90 15.77 5.82
C LEU A 140 -26.04 15.14 6.63
N LEU A 141 -26.14 15.42 7.93
CA LEU A 141 -27.28 15.01 8.76
C LEU A 141 -28.59 15.59 8.20
N LYS A 142 -28.61 16.88 7.87
CA LYS A 142 -29.79 17.52 7.25
C LYS A 142 -30.14 16.87 5.91
N CYS A 143 -29.15 16.47 5.11
CA CYS A 143 -29.41 15.68 3.91
C CYS A 143 -30.07 14.32 4.24
N LEU A 144 -29.58 13.60 5.25
CA LEU A 144 -30.16 12.31 5.69
C LEU A 144 -31.62 12.45 6.15
N GLN A 145 -31.93 13.50 6.91
CA GLN A 145 -33.30 13.81 7.34
C GLN A 145 -34.24 14.02 6.14
N ARG A 146 -33.78 14.71 5.09
CA ARG A 146 -34.59 15.01 3.89
C ARG A 146 -34.84 13.82 2.98
N VAL A 147 -33.94 12.84 2.95
CA VAL A 147 -34.07 11.65 2.11
C VAL A 147 -34.77 10.48 2.81
N GLY A 148 -35.33 10.71 4.01
CA GLY A 148 -36.05 9.69 4.76
C GLY A 148 -35.15 8.60 5.35
N PHE A 149 -33.90 8.93 5.70
CA PHE A 149 -32.99 7.99 6.35
C PHE A 149 -33.46 7.60 7.76
N PHE A 150 -34.06 8.56 8.48
CA PHE A 150 -34.68 8.36 9.80
C PHE A 150 -36.18 8.18 9.63
N ALA A 151 -36.78 7.31 10.45
CA ALA A 151 -38.23 7.08 10.43
C ALA A 151 -39.02 8.34 10.84
N ASN A 152 -38.52 9.06 11.86
CA ASN A 152 -39.10 10.29 12.39
C ASN A 152 -38.02 11.36 12.50
N PRO A 153 -37.67 12.04 11.39
CA PRO A 153 -36.63 13.07 11.42
C PRO A 153 -37.07 14.28 12.25
N THR A 154 -36.17 14.85 13.04
CA THR A 154 -36.44 16.04 13.85
C THR A 154 -36.68 17.26 12.95
N PRO A 155 -37.66 18.13 13.25
CA PRO A 155 -37.87 19.41 12.56
C PRO A 155 -36.62 20.31 12.56
N ASP A 156 -36.57 21.28 11.65
CA ASP A 156 -35.39 22.13 11.45
C ASP A 156 -35.14 23.14 12.57
N ASP A 157 -36.20 23.56 13.24
CA ASP A 157 -36.24 24.50 14.35
C ASP A 157 -36.03 23.83 15.71
N GLU A 158 -35.90 22.51 15.74
CA GLU A 158 -35.69 21.72 16.94
C GLU A 158 -34.28 21.12 17.02
N VAL A 159 -33.87 20.78 18.24
CA VAL A 159 -32.59 20.12 18.51
C VAL A 159 -32.69 18.64 18.12
N PRO A 160 -31.80 18.11 17.25
CA PRO A 160 -31.83 16.70 16.84
C PRO A 160 -31.87 15.72 18.01
N GLY A 161 -32.69 14.67 17.87
CA GLY A 161 -32.79 13.59 18.85
C GLY A 161 -31.52 12.75 18.97
N VAL A 162 -31.47 11.87 19.98
CA VAL A 162 -30.28 11.05 20.31
C VAL A 162 -29.79 10.20 19.13
N GLU A 163 -30.71 9.61 18.35
CA GLU A 163 -30.38 8.81 17.17
C GLU A 163 -29.67 9.65 16.09
N GLU A 164 -30.23 10.82 15.77
CA GLU A 164 -29.68 11.74 14.77
C GLU A 164 -28.32 12.30 15.19
N VAL A 165 -28.17 12.68 16.46
CA VAL A 165 -26.89 13.14 17.03
C VAL A 165 -25.84 12.03 16.97
N THR A 166 -26.24 10.77 17.22
CA THR A 166 -25.36 9.60 17.12
C THR A 166 -24.84 9.42 15.69
N VAL A 167 -25.73 9.48 14.70
CA VAL A 167 -25.35 9.41 13.29
C VAL A 167 -24.47 10.60 12.88
N ALA A 168 -24.77 11.81 13.35
CA ALA A 168 -23.94 12.99 13.11
C ALA A 168 -22.54 12.86 13.71
N ALA A 169 -22.41 12.25 14.89
CA ALA A 169 -21.12 11.97 15.51
C ALA A 169 -20.30 10.97 14.66
N LEU A 170 -20.94 9.95 14.09
CA LEU A 170 -20.28 9.04 13.15
C LEU A 170 -19.88 9.74 11.84
N LEU A 171 -20.73 10.61 11.28
CA LEU A 171 -20.37 11.43 10.11
C LEU A 171 -19.13 12.28 10.39
N LEU A 172 -19.08 12.94 11.55
CA LEU A 172 -17.91 13.72 11.97
C LEU A 172 -16.65 12.85 12.08
N ARG A 173 -16.75 11.69 12.75
CA ARG A 173 -15.65 10.73 12.89
C ARG A 173 -15.17 10.23 11.52
N ASN A 174 -16.10 9.91 10.61
CA ASN A 174 -15.82 9.47 9.25
C ASN A 174 -15.11 10.56 8.45
N LEU A 175 -15.56 11.81 8.52
CA LEU A 175 -14.86 12.92 7.89
C LEU A 175 -13.40 13.01 8.39
N GLN A 176 -13.18 12.89 9.70
CA GLN A 176 -11.85 12.96 10.30
C GLN A 176 -10.94 11.78 9.91
N LEU A 177 -11.45 10.55 9.89
CA LEU A 177 -10.63 9.38 9.52
C LEU A 177 -10.34 9.32 8.02
N LEU A 178 -11.29 9.72 7.16
CA LEU A 178 -11.16 9.54 5.71
C LEU A 178 -10.04 10.39 5.09
N GLN A 179 -9.67 11.51 5.72
CA GLN A 179 -8.53 12.32 5.26
C GLN A 179 -7.22 11.52 5.19
N PHE A 180 -7.02 10.58 6.13
CA PHE A 180 -5.75 9.90 6.33
C PHE A 180 -5.74 8.46 5.84
N ASN A 181 -6.91 7.82 5.78
CA ASN A 181 -7.00 6.36 5.65
C ASN A 181 -7.67 5.90 4.35
N ALA A 182 -8.21 6.83 3.56
CA ALA A 182 -8.96 6.50 2.36
C ALA A 182 -8.02 6.23 1.17
N HIS A 183 -8.37 5.24 0.37
CA HIS A 183 -7.59 4.78 -0.78
C HIS A 183 -8.34 5.10 -2.07
N GLU A 184 -7.60 5.67 -3.01
CA GLU A 184 -8.06 5.82 -4.38
C GLU A 184 -7.96 4.47 -5.10
N PHE A 185 -9.06 3.99 -5.68
CA PHE A 185 -9.05 2.81 -6.54
C PHE A 185 -9.23 3.18 -8.00
N PHE A 186 -8.62 2.37 -8.86
CA PHE A 186 -8.51 2.63 -10.30
C PHE A 186 -8.64 1.35 -11.10
N GLU A 187 -8.97 1.51 -12.37
CA GLU A 187 -8.80 0.48 -13.40
C GLU A 187 -7.69 0.91 -14.36
N THR A 188 -7.02 -0.04 -15.01
CA THR A 188 -6.07 0.26 -16.09
C THR A 188 -6.81 0.22 -17.42
N ARG A 189 -6.91 1.37 -18.10
CA ARG A 189 -7.46 1.45 -19.45
C ARG A 189 -6.37 1.22 -20.46
N MET A 190 -6.55 0.19 -21.29
CA MET A 190 -5.58 -0.24 -22.29
C MET A 190 -5.87 0.45 -23.63
N SER A 191 -4.85 0.63 -24.47
CA SER A 191 -5.09 1.10 -25.84
C SER A 191 -5.58 -0.07 -26.71
N ALA A 192 -6.08 0.25 -27.90
CA ALA A 192 -6.53 -0.78 -28.85
C ALA A 192 -5.34 -1.49 -29.52
N GLU A 193 -4.21 -0.79 -29.66
CA GLU A 193 -3.04 -1.21 -30.42
C GLU A 193 -2.07 -2.04 -29.59
N HIS A 194 -1.97 -1.78 -28.28
CA HIS A 194 -1.01 -2.45 -27.41
C HIS A 194 -1.45 -2.46 -25.94
N ARG A 195 -1.13 -3.53 -25.23
CA ARG A 195 -1.49 -3.70 -23.81
C ARG A 195 -0.90 -2.64 -22.88
N PHE A 196 0.27 -2.13 -23.21
CA PHE A 196 1.01 -1.22 -22.33
C PHE A 196 1.25 0.17 -22.94
N HIS A 197 1.28 0.31 -24.26
CA HIS A 197 1.50 1.63 -24.87
C HIS A 197 0.19 2.40 -24.84
N GLY A 198 0.25 3.66 -24.42
CA GLY A 198 -0.96 4.47 -24.23
C GLY A 198 -1.90 3.99 -23.13
N SER A 199 -1.57 2.90 -22.41
CA SER A 199 -2.36 2.45 -21.27
C SER A 199 -2.17 3.41 -20.09
N ARG A 200 -3.25 3.63 -19.35
CA ARG A 200 -3.21 4.52 -18.18
C ARG A 200 -4.16 4.09 -17.09
N PRO A 201 -3.78 4.27 -15.81
CA PRO A 201 -4.73 4.13 -14.72
C PRO A 201 -5.78 5.24 -14.80
N VAL A 202 -7.05 4.86 -14.71
CA VAL A 202 -8.17 5.78 -14.58
C VAL A 202 -8.80 5.57 -13.22
N TYR A 203 -8.82 6.65 -12.46
CA TYR A 203 -9.40 6.71 -11.13
C TYR A 203 -10.93 6.51 -11.20
N LEU A 204 -11.44 5.59 -10.39
CA LEU A 204 -12.87 5.24 -10.36
C LEU A 204 -13.57 5.75 -9.10
N GLY A 205 -12.87 5.83 -7.96
CA GLY A 205 -13.46 6.29 -6.71
C GLY A 205 -12.57 6.08 -5.50
N VAL A 206 -13.10 6.40 -4.32
CA VAL A 206 -12.43 6.20 -3.03
C VAL A 206 -13.09 5.02 -2.30
N ALA A 207 -12.26 4.21 -1.65
CA ALA A 207 -12.69 3.17 -0.72
C ALA A 207 -11.86 3.21 0.55
N ILE A 208 -12.32 2.50 1.58
CA ILE A 208 -11.57 2.27 2.82
C ILE A 208 -11.18 0.80 2.89
N TYR A 209 -9.91 0.55 3.15
CA TYR A 209 -9.37 -0.79 3.32
C TYR A 209 -8.65 -0.85 4.67
N PRO A 210 -9.36 -1.19 5.77
CA PRO A 210 -8.83 -1.04 7.13
C PRO A 210 -7.48 -1.73 7.36
N SER A 211 -7.25 -2.89 6.75
CA SER A 211 -5.97 -3.59 6.84
C SER A 211 -4.83 -2.85 6.14
N VAL A 212 -5.09 -2.30 4.95
CA VAL A 212 -4.08 -1.62 4.13
C VAL A 212 -3.81 -0.20 4.64
N ALA A 213 -4.82 0.47 5.19
CA ALA A 213 -4.68 1.78 5.83
C ALA A 213 -3.69 1.81 7.02
N ARG A 214 -3.30 0.64 7.53
CA ARG A 214 -2.26 0.51 8.57
C ARG A 214 -0.84 0.56 8.02
N PHE A 215 -0.66 0.41 6.71
CA PHE A 215 0.66 0.45 6.09
C PHE A 215 1.16 1.89 6.07
N ASN A 216 2.30 2.12 6.70
CA ASN A 216 2.95 3.43 6.75
C ASN A 216 3.49 3.83 5.37
N HIS A 217 3.93 5.07 5.28
CA HIS A 217 4.49 5.61 4.05
C HIS A 217 5.95 5.22 3.81
N ASP A 218 6.29 4.89 2.55
CA ASP A 218 7.65 4.93 2.02
C ASP A 218 7.66 5.62 0.63
N CYS A 219 8.63 6.49 0.39
CA CYS A 219 8.85 7.08 -0.94
C CYS A 219 9.37 6.07 -1.96
N TYR A 220 9.87 4.91 -1.52
CA TYR A 220 10.34 3.79 -2.32
C TYR A 220 9.84 2.44 -1.74
N PRO A 221 8.53 2.17 -1.83
CA PRO A 221 7.92 1.00 -1.20
C PRO A 221 8.39 -0.31 -1.83
N ALA A 222 8.35 -1.39 -1.04
CA ALA A 222 8.70 -2.75 -1.48
C ALA A 222 7.54 -3.48 -2.20
N VAL A 223 6.38 -2.84 -2.25
CA VAL A 223 5.13 -3.39 -2.75
C VAL A 223 4.55 -2.50 -3.83
N THR A 224 3.73 -3.10 -4.69
CA THR A 224 2.87 -2.42 -5.63
C THR A 224 1.41 -2.69 -5.31
N ARG A 225 0.54 -1.79 -5.76
CA ARG A 225 -0.91 -1.86 -5.53
C ARG A 225 -1.67 -1.95 -6.85
N TYR A 226 -2.66 -2.82 -6.90
CA TYR A 226 -3.67 -2.88 -7.95
C TYR A 226 -4.98 -3.42 -7.37
N PHE A 227 -6.03 -3.51 -8.18
CA PHE A 227 -7.36 -3.88 -7.71
C PHE A 227 -7.89 -5.08 -8.49
N ILE A 228 -8.62 -5.97 -7.82
CA ILE A 228 -9.41 -7.05 -8.45
C ILE A 228 -10.84 -6.90 -7.91
N GLY A 229 -11.78 -6.55 -8.79
CA GLY A 229 -13.11 -6.13 -8.39
C GLY A 229 -13.04 -4.98 -7.38
N ARG A 230 -13.61 -5.18 -6.18
CA ARG A 230 -13.59 -4.21 -5.07
C ARG A 230 -12.37 -4.37 -4.16
N HIS A 231 -11.54 -5.39 -4.33
CA HIS A 231 -10.45 -5.71 -3.41
C HIS A 231 -9.16 -5.03 -3.83
N ILE A 232 -8.47 -4.46 -2.85
CA ILE A 232 -7.11 -3.98 -2.99
C ILE A 232 -6.14 -5.16 -2.89
N VAL A 233 -5.18 -5.22 -3.82
CA VAL A 233 -4.11 -6.21 -3.81
C VAL A 233 -2.78 -5.49 -3.61
N ILE A 234 -2.11 -5.81 -2.50
CA ILE A 234 -0.76 -5.34 -2.19
C ILE A 234 0.22 -6.49 -2.46
N ARG A 235 1.12 -6.30 -3.42
CA ARG A 235 2.04 -7.35 -3.87
C ARG A 235 3.50 -6.92 -3.77
N ALA A 236 4.32 -7.74 -3.13
CA ALA A 236 5.76 -7.50 -3.05
C ALA A 236 6.39 -7.52 -4.45
N ILE A 237 7.19 -6.50 -4.76
CA ILE A 237 7.99 -6.39 -6.00
C ILE A 237 9.49 -6.57 -5.73
N ARG A 238 9.88 -6.58 -4.45
CA ARG A 238 11.22 -6.98 -3.97
C ARG A 238 11.11 -7.88 -2.74
N GLY A 239 12.23 -8.52 -2.37
CA GLY A 239 12.26 -9.42 -1.22
C GLY A 239 11.94 -8.70 0.09
N LEU A 240 11.11 -9.33 0.91
CA LEU A 240 10.77 -8.93 2.28
C LEU A 240 11.05 -10.12 3.20
N GLY A 241 11.77 -9.88 4.30
CA GLY A 241 12.02 -10.85 5.36
C GLY A 241 11.09 -10.67 6.56
N PRO A 242 11.03 -11.66 7.48
CA PRO A 242 10.36 -11.48 8.76
C PRO A 242 10.89 -10.26 9.51
N GLY A 243 10.00 -9.39 9.98
CA GLY A 243 10.34 -8.14 10.65
C GLY A 243 10.52 -6.93 9.72
N ASP A 244 10.56 -7.12 8.40
CA ASP A 244 10.56 -5.99 7.47
C ASP A 244 9.23 -5.23 7.52
N VAL A 245 9.30 -3.91 7.45
CA VAL A 245 8.12 -3.05 7.38
C VAL A 245 7.51 -3.13 5.97
N ILE A 246 6.22 -3.43 5.91
CA ILE A 246 5.42 -3.28 4.69
C ILE A 246 4.85 -1.87 4.68
N ALA A 247 5.28 -1.09 3.69
CA ALA A 247 4.92 0.31 3.53
C ALA A 247 4.39 0.57 2.12
N GLU A 248 3.48 1.54 1.99
CA GLU A 248 2.94 2.00 0.72
C GLU A 248 3.40 3.42 0.37
N ASN A 249 3.23 3.81 -0.89
CA ASN A 249 3.39 5.20 -1.28
C ASN A 249 2.06 5.94 -1.19
N TYR A 250 2.05 7.07 -0.46
CA TYR A 250 0.85 7.89 -0.24
C TYR A 250 0.61 8.92 -1.36
N GLY A 251 1.26 8.74 -2.51
CA GLY A 251 1.21 9.63 -3.67
C GLY A 251 2.58 10.18 -4.11
N PRO A 252 3.38 10.82 -3.22
CA PRO A 252 4.63 11.43 -3.63
C PRO A 252 5.77 10.39 -3.68
N ILE A 253 6.02 9.81 -4.86
CA ILE A 253 7.13 8.88 -5.12
C ILE A 253 8.42 9.63 -5.51
N PHE A 254 9.59 9.14 -5.07
CA PHE A 254 10.87 9.84 -5.29
C PHE A 254 11.24 9.98 -6.77
N THR A 255 10.81 9.03 -7.61
CA THR A 255 11.10 9.07 -9.05
C THR A 255 10.42 10.24 -9.77
N LYS A 256 9.34 10.81 -9.20
CA LYS A 256 8.53 11.86 -9.84
C LYS A 256 8.56 13.21 -9.12
N ARG A 257 8.93 13.24 -7.85
CA ARG A 257 8.83 14.42 -6.98
C ARG A 257 10.11 14.60 -6.19
N THR A 258 10.60 15.83 -6.11
CA THR A 258 11.78 16.19 -5.33
C THR A 258 11.55 16.01 -3.83
N LEU A 259 12.60 15.86 -3.02
CA LEU A 259 12.48 15.74 -1.56
C LEU A 259 11.61 16.84 -0.95
N ALA A 260 11.82 18.10 -1.35
CA ALA A 260 11.04 19.23 -0.86
C ALA A 260 9.53 19.09 -1.17
N GLU A 261 9.17 18.67 -2.39
CA GLU A 261 7.76 18.43 -2.76
C GLU A 261 7.17 17.25 -2.00
N ARG A 262 7.93 16.16 -1.83
CA ARG A 262 7.48 14.98 -1.06
C ARG A 262 7.19 15.36 0.38
N GLN A 263 8.12 16.03 1.05
CA GLN A 263 7.95 16.47 2.44
C GLN A 263 6.81 17.46 2.60
N ARG A 264 6.68 18.45 1.69
CA ARG A 264 5.57 19.40 1.71
C ARG A 264 4.22 18.70 1.57
N THR A 265 4.10 17.76 0.64
CA THR A 265 2.87 16.99 0.41
C THR A 265 2.50 16.14 1.62
N LEU A 266 3.46 15.39 2.17
CA LEU A 266 3.22 14.50 3.31
C LEU A 266 2.92 15.28 4.59
N THR A 267 3.67 16.35 4.86
CA THR A 267 3.43 17.23 6.01
C THR A 267 2.08 17.91 5.90
N GLY A 268 1.70 18.41 4.71
CA GLY A 268 0.43 19.10 4.52
C GLY A 268 -0.80 18.18 4.59
N ARG A 269 -0.73 16.99 3.98
CA ARG A 269 -1.89 16.08 3.87
C ARG A 269 -2.00 15.08 5.02
N TYR A 270 -0.86 14.58 5.51
CA TYR A 270 -0.78 13.48 6.48
C TYR A 270 -0.08 13.84 7.79
N TRP A 271 0.41 15.08 7.94
CA TRP A 271 0.93 15.63 9.19
C TRP A 271 2.14 14.88 9.78
N PHE A 272 3.01 14.38 8.91
CA PHE A 272 4.29 13.80 9.31
C PHE A 272 5.40 14.15 8.31
N GLN A 273 6.64 14.06 8.79
CA GLN A 273 7.85 14.18 7.97
C GLN A 273 8.37 12.77 7.64
N CYS A 274 8.59 12.47 6.37
CA CYS A 274 9.06 11.15 5.95
C CYS A 274 10.56 10.99 6.24
N THR A 275 10.93 9.90 6.91
CA THR A 275 12.32 9.55 7.21
C THR A 275 12.76 8.28 6.48
N CYS A 276 12.09 7.88 5.40
CA CYS A 276 12.51 6.71 4.64
C CYS A 276 13.89 6.95 3.97
N LYS A 277 14.55 5.87 3.55
CA LYS A 277 15.90 5.93 2.97
C LYS A 277 16.01 6.92 1.81
N ALA A 278 15.02 6.94 0.92
CA ALA A 278 15.01 7.87 -0.23
C ALA A 278 14.90 9.35 0.18
N CYS A 279 14.33 9.64 1.36
CA CYS A 279 14.30 10.99 1.91
C CYS A 279 15.57 11.34 2.69
N GLN A 280 16.12 10.40 3.47
CA GLN A 280 17.35 10.60 4.23
C GLN A 280 18.57 10.82 3.32
N GLU A 281 18.62 10.10 2.19
CA GLU A 281 19.71 10.18 1.22
C GLU A 281 19.43 11.15 0.05
N ASP A 282 18.34 11.93 0.12
CA ASP A 282 17.87 12.84 -0.95
C ASP A 282 17.97 12.24 -2.37
N TRP A 283 17.29 11.10 -2.59
CA TRP A 283 17.38 10.42 -3.86
C TRP A 283 16.82 11.28 -5.01
N PRO A 284 17.52 11.31 -6.16
CA PRO A 284 17.14 12.17 -7.27
C PRO A 284 15.87 11.66 -7.98
N CYS A 285 15.16 12.60 -8.60
CA CYS A 285 14.10 12.28 -9.56
C CYS A 285 14.63 11.48 -10.74
N PHE A 286 13.74 10.80 -11.45
CA PHE A 286 14.09 9.86 -12.51
C PHE A 286 14.94 10.49 -13.64
N GLU A 287 14.72 11.77 -13.94
CA GLU A 287 15.47 12.56 -14.93
C GLU A 287 16.97 12.66 -14.62
N ASN A 288 17.33 12.68 -13.34
CA ASN A 288 18.71 12.83 -12.85
C ASN A 288 19.29 11.53 -12.29
N LEU A 289 18.52 10.45 -12.36
CA LEU A 289 18.90 9.16 -11.79
C LEU A 289 19.79 8.39 -12.77
N THR A 290 20.92 7.86 -12.30
CA THR A 290 21.88 7.12 -13.12
C THR A 290 22.20 5.75 -12.51
N ASN A 291 22.74 4.83 -13.32
CA ASN A 291 23.21 3.54 -12.82
C ASN A 291 24.54 3.65 -12.05
N ASP A 292 25.32 4.71 -12.27
CA ASP A 292 26.67 4.85 -11.71
C ASP A 292 26.69 5.08 -10.19
N SER A 293 25.59 5.54 -9.62
CA SER A 293 25.44 5.80 -8.18
C SER A 293 25.16 4.54 -7.34
N VAL A 294 25.07 3.37 -7.97
CA VAL A 294 24.75 2.11 -7.30
C VAL A 294 25.80 1.72 -6.26
N LYS A 295 25.31 1.29 -5.10
CA LYS A 295 26.13 0.76 -4.01
C LYS A 295 26.07 -0.77 -4.03
N LEU A 296 27.22 -1.43 -4.11
CA LEU A 296 27.34 -2.90 -4.08
C LEU A 296 27.43 -3.41 -2.64
N ARG A 297 26.77 -4.53 -2.37
CA ARG A 297 26.83 -5.21 -1.07
C ARG A 297 28.13 -5.98 -0.92
N CYS A 298 28.69 -5.93 0.28
CA CYS A 298 29.85 -6.73 0.67
C CYS A 298 29.60 -8.22 0.37
N PRO A 299 30.56 -8.95 -0.23
CA PRO A 299 30.39 -10.38 -0.51
C PRO A 299 30.49 -11.26 0.74
N THR A 300 31.00 -10.71 1.86
CA THR A 300 31.12 -11.45 3.12
C THR A 300 29.74 -11.74 3.70
N VAL A 301 29.45 -13.02 3.96
CA VAL A 301 28.19 -13.46 4.60
C VAL A 301 28.03 -12.76 5.96
N GLY A 302 26.82 -12.22 6.21
CA GLY A 302 26.50 -11.48 7.43
C GLY A 302 26.99 -10.03 7.48
N CYS A 303 27.74 -9.57 6.47
CA CYS A 303 28.19 -8.18 6.42
C CYS A 303 27.16 -7.27 5.73
N GLY A 304 26.78 -6.17 6.40
CA GLY A 304 25.87 -5.15 5.86
C GLY A 304 26.55 -4.10 4.97
N GLY A 305 27.86 -4.20 4.78
CA GLY A 305 28.65 -3.14 4.16
C GLY A 305 28.30 -2.84 2.71
N LEU A 306 28.37 -1.56 2.37
CA LEU A 306 28.04 -1.02 1.05
C LEU A 306 29.26 -0.31 0.44
N HIS A 307 29.49 -0.55 -0.84
CA HIS A 307 30.67 -0.06 -1.55
C HIS A 307 30.28 0.59 -2.87
N LEU A 308 30.88 1.75 -3.16
CA LEU A 308 30.77 2.34 -4.49
C LEU A 308 31.47 1.44 -5.52
N ARG A 309 31.02 1.55 -6.77
CA ARG A 309 31.64 0.89 -7.92
C ARG A 309 33.12 1.26 -8.02
N SER A 310 34.01 0.32 -7.71
CA SER A 310 35.44 0.47 -7.98
C SER A 310 35.72 0.29 -9.47
N ARG A 311 36.44 1.24 -10.08
CA ARG A 311 36.90 1.14 -11.48
C ARG A 311 38.06 0.16 -11.66
N GLN A 312 38.78 -0.14 -10.58
CA GLN A 312 39.96 -1.00 -10.60
C GLN A 312 39.62 -2.25 -9.80
N GLY A 313 39.65 -3.41 -10.44
CA GLY A 313 39.29 -4.71 -9.86
C GLY A 313 40.30 -5.21 -8.82
N LYS A 314 40.69 -4.34 -7.90
CA LYS A 314 41.65 -4.60 -6.84
C LYS A 314 40.88 -4.93 -5.56
N PRO A 315 41.38 -5.88 -4.75
CA PRO A 315 40.79 -6.17 -3.46
C PRO A 315 40.78 -4.91 -2.57
N ILE A 316 39.63 -4.59 -2.00
CA ILE A 316 39.48 -3.50 -1.02
C ILE A 316 39.27 -4.07 0.37
N LYS A 317 39.63 -3.31 1.40
CA LYS A 317 39.32 -3.67 2.79
C LYS A 317 37.93 -3.13 3.14
N CYS A 318 37.00 -4.00 3.51
CA CYS A 318 35.66 -3.59 3.93
C CYS A 318 35.72 -2.92 5.32
N PRO A 319 35.15 -1.73 5.55
CA PRO A 319 35.20 -1.07 6.86
C PRO A 319 34.34 -1.79 7.90
N ASP A 320 33.29 -2.51 7.49
CA ASP A 320 32.36 -3.15 8.43
C ASP A 320 32.87 -4.52 8.90
N CYS A 321 33.30 -5.39 7.98
CA CYS A 321 33.81 -6.72 8.34
C CYS A 321 35.33 -6.84 8.40
N GLN A 322 36.06 -5.78 8.04
CA GLN A 322 37.54 -5.71 8.01
C GLN A 322 38.25 -6.71 7.08
N LYS A 323 37.50 -7.54 6.32
CA LYS A 323 38.05 -8.51 5.37
C LYS A 323 38.43 -7.84 4.05
N LYS A 324 39.44 -8.41 3.37
CA LYS A 324 39.73 -8.09 1.97
C LYS A 324 38.66 -8.72 1.08
N ILE A 325 38.01 -7.90 0.25
CA ILE A 325 36.89 -8.30 -0.60
C ILE A 325 37.14 -7.90 -2.06
N CYS A 326 36.57 -8.68 -2.97
CA CYS A 326 36.51 -8.42 -4.41
C CYS A 326 35.06 -8.15 -4.81
N LEU A 327 34.82 -7.15 -5.66
CA LEU A 327 33.47 -6.73 -6.08
C LEU A 327 33.12 -7.15 -7.51
N GLU A 328 34.03 -7.83 -8.21
CA GLU A 328 33.93 -8.22 -9.62
C GLU A 328 32.71 -9.11 -9.86
N ASP A 329 32.48 -10.11 -9.01
CA ASP A 329 31.32 -10.99 -9.10
C ASP A 329 30.01 -10.23 -8.87
N ARG A 330 30.02 -9.24 -7.95
CA ARG A 330 28.85 -8.39 -7.68
C ARG A 330 28.56 -7.47 -8.87
N LEU A 331 29.60 -6.92 -9.50
CA LEU A 331 29.51 -6.12 -10.73
C LEU A 331 29.04 -6.95 -11.93
N ALA A 332 29.56 -8.17 -12.08
CA ALA A 332 29.11 -9.09 -13.12
C ALA A 332 27.63 -9.42 -12.95
N CYS A 333 27.21 -9.74 -11.72
CA CYS A 333 25.81 -10.00 -11.40
C CYS A 333 24.91 -8.77 -11.66
N LEU A 334 25.39 -7.56 -11.34
CA LEU A 334 24.66 -6.33 -11.66
C LEU A 334 24.46 -6.16 -13.18
N ARG A 335 25.50 -6.37 -14.00
CA ARG A 335 25.39 -6.33 -15.46
C ARG A 335 24.43 -7.40 -16.00
N GLU A 336 24.41 -8.58 -15.40
CA GLU A 336 23.40 -9.59 -15.73
C GLU A 336 21.98 -9.14 -15.40
N CYS A 337 21.79 -8.39 -14.31
CA CYS A 337 20.50 -7.82 -13.95
C CYS A 337 20.06 -6.78 -14.99
N GLU A 338 20.96 -5.89 -15.42
CA GLU A 338 20.70 -4.91 -16.50
C GLU A 338 20.26 -5.60 -17.79
N ALA A 339 21.00 -6.64 -18.23
CA ALA A 339 20.61 -7.43 -19.40
C ALA A 339 19.29 -8.20 -19.21
N LEU A 340 18.95 -8.60 -17.98
CA LEU A 340 17.63 -9.18 -17.68
C LEU A 340 16.53 -8.11 -17.75
N TYR A 341 16.78 -6.88 -17.32
CA TYR A 341 15.81 -5.80 -17.41
C TYR A 341 15.46 -5.49 -18.87
N GLU A 342 16.46 -5.38 -19.74
CA GLU A 342 16.25 -5.20 -21.20
C GLU A 342 15.41 -6.35 -21.79
N ARG A 343 15.72 -7.60 -21.44
CA ARG A 343 14.93 -8.76 -21.88
C ARG A 343 13.50 -8.72 -21.35
N GLY A 344 13.30 -8.34 -20.08
CA GLY A 344 11.98 -8.20 -19.47
C GLY A 344 11.15 -7.13 -20.19
N LEU A 345 11.75 -5.98 -20.50
CA LEU A 345 11.13 -4.91 -21.29
C LEU A 345 10.79 -5.39 -22.70
N ALA A 346 11.69 -6.11 -23.38
CA ALA A 346 11.40 -6.70 -24.67
C ALA A 346 10.26 -7.72 -24.61
N SER A 347 10.17 -8.54 -23.55
CA SER A 347 9.02 -9.44 -23.36
C SER A 347 7.72 -8.66 -23.13
N MET A 348 7.76 -7.56 -22.39
CA MET A 348 6.61 -6.66 -22.18
C MET A 348 6.15 -6.00 -23.48
N GLU A 349 7.08 -5.52 -24.31
CA GLU A 349 6.84 -4.95 -25.63
C GLU A 349 6.23 -5.96 -26.61
N ASN A 350 6.59 -7.24 -26.49
CA ASN A 350 6.00 -8.32 -27.25
C ASN A 350 4.74 -8.89 -26.58
N GLU A 351 4.16 -8.19 -25.60
CA GLU A 351 2.94 -8.57 -24.86
C GLU A 351 3.01 -9.95 -24.15
N ARG A 352 4.22 -10.48 -23.94
CA ARG A 352 4.51 -11.71 -23.20
C ARG A 352 4.59 -11.44 -21.70
N VAL A 353 3.47 -11.01 -21.12
CA VAL A 353 3.37 -10.50 -19.74
C VAL A 353 3.91 -11.47 -18.68
N ASP A 354 3.55 -12.76 -18.75
CA ASP A 354 4.05 -13.77 -17.79
C ASP A 354 5.58 -13.89 -17.79
N GLU A 355 6.19 -13.82 -18.98
CA GLU A 355 7.64 -13.94 -19.16
C GLU A 355 8.35 -12.67 -18.69
N ALA A 356 7.77 -11.50 -18.96
CA ALA A 356 8.25 -10.24 -18.43
C ALA A 356 8.27 -10.25 -16.89
N ILE A 357 7.18 -10.67 -16.25
CA ILE A 357 7.09 -10.79 -14.78
C ILE A 357 8.15 -11.76 -14.23
N GLU A 358 8.27 -12.96 -14.79
CA GLU A 358 9.28 -13.95 -14.33
C GLU A 358 10.69 -13.36 -14.44
N THR A 359 10.98 -12.68 -15.54
CA THR A 359 12.29 -12.07 -15.81
C THR A 359 12.58 -10.92 -14.84
N PHE A 360 11.65 -9.99 -14.65
CA PHE A 360 11.82 -8.88 -13.71
C PHE A 360 11.95 -9.38 -12.27
N CYS A 361 11.13 -10.33 -11.82
CA CYS A 361 11.26 -10.88 -10.47
C CYS A 361 12.62 -11.55 -10.23
N ASP A 362 13.15 -12.34 -11.19
CA ASP A 362 14.48 -12.95 -11.06
C ASP A 362 15.57 -11.87 -11.00
N ALA A 363 15.51 -10.87 -11.89
CA ALA A 363 16.47 -9.78 -11.95
C ALA A 363 16.48 -8.91 -10.68
N LEU A 364 15.30 -8.48 -10.20
CA LEU A 364 15.17 -7.68 -8.98
C LEU A 364 15.64 -8.46 -7.75
N LYS A 365 15.30 -9.75 -7.66
CA LYS A 365 15.80 -10.61 -6.59
C LYS A 365 17.32 -10.66 -6.56
N ARG A 366 17.97 -10.86 -7.71
CA ARG A 366 19.43 -10.87 -7.81
C ARG A 366 20.03 -9.51 -7.48
N PHE A 367 19.47 -8.43 -8.03
CA PHE A 367 19.92 -7.08 -7.76
C PHE A 367 19.94 -6.79 -6.26
N HIS A 368 18.86 -7.05 -5.53
CA HIS A 368 18.81 -6.76 -4.09
C HIS A 368 19.76 -7.64 -3.25
N GLN A 369 20.25 -8.75 -3.78
CA GLN A 369 21.28 -9.59 -3.14
C GLN A 369 22.69 -9.01 -3.30
N VAL A 370 22.97 -8.29 -4.39
CA VAL A 370 24.33 -7.83 -4.73
C VAL A 370 24.51 -6.33 -4.68
N ALA A 371 23.42 -5.56 -4.73
CA ALA A 371 23.42 -4.12 -4.84
C ALA A 371 22.27 -3.50 -4.03
N CYS A 372 22.31 -2.18 -3.91
CA CYS A 372 21.33 -1.38 -3.22
C CYS A 372 20.96 -0.17 -4.08
N PRO A 373 19.66 0.21 -4.14
CA PRO A 373 19.24 1.45 -4.79
C PRO A 373 19.84 2.68 -4.09
N PRO A 374 19.90 3.83 -4.79
CA PRO A 374 19.20 4.11 -6.06
C PRO A 374 19.95 3.54 -7.29
N HIS A 375 19.20 3.03 -8.28
CA HIS A 375 19.73 2.52 -9.56
C HIS A 375 18.66 2.62 -10.65
N ARG A 376 18.91 3.40 -11.70
CA ARG A 376 17.88 3.81 -12.68
C ARG A 376 17.14 2.64 -13.30
N ASP A 377 17.86 1.67 -13.83
CA ASP A 377 17.23 0.56 -14.57
C ASP A 377 16.48 -0.41 -13.66
N THR A 378 16.91 -0.52 -12.39
CA THR A 378 16.16 -1.28 -11.38
C THR A 378 14.80 -0.64 -11.13
N HIS A 379 14.74 0.69 -11.02
CA HIS A 379 13.46 1.38 -10.83
C HIS A 379 12.56 1.30 -12.07
N LEU A 380 13.13 1.32 -13.28
CA LEU A 380 12.34 1.03 -14.50
C LEU A 380 11.77 -0.37 -14.47
N ALA A 381 12.57 -1.37 -14.09
CA ALA A 381 12.12 -2.74 -13.98
C ALA A 381 11.01 -2.91 -12.92
N GLU A 382 11.09 -2.21 -11.79
CA GLU A 382 10.03 -2.19 -10.76
C GLU A 382 8.73 -1.55 -11.25
N ILE A 383 8.82 -0.44 -12.01
CA ILE A 383 7.66 0.21 -12.63
C ILE A 383 7.05 -0.71 -13.70
N ALA A 384 7.87 -1.29 -14.58
CA ALA A 384 7.44 -2.22 -15.61
C ALA A 384 6.79 -3.48 -15.01
N LEU A 385 7.39 -4.04 -13.96
CA LEU A 385 6.81 -5.16 -13.21
C LEU A 385 5.46 -4.76 -12.60
N SER A 386 5.36 -3.57 -11.99
CA SER A 386 4.09 -3.08 -11.44
C SER A 386 2.99 -3.00 -12.49
N SER A 387 3.30 -2.47 -13.68
CA SER A 387 2.36 -2.43 -14.82
C SER A 387 1.96 -3.83 -15.29
N CYS A 388 2.92 -4.76 -15.39
CA CYS A 388 2.62 -6.15 -15.75
C CYS A 388 1.73 -6.84 -14.71
N LEU A 389 1.91 -6.54 -13.41
CA LEU A 389 1.07 -7.09 -12.34
C LEU A 389 -0.34 -6.49 -12.35
N ALA A 390 -0.46 -5.19 -12.60
CA ALA A 390 -1.74 -4.50 -12.71
C ALA A 390 -2.58 -4.95 -13.92
N ASP A 391 -1.96 -5.54 -14.95
CA ASP A 391 -2.66 -6.14 -16.10
C ASP A 391 -3.52 -7.37 -15.72
N TYR A 392 -3.29 -7.98 -14.56
CA TYR A 392 -4.19 -8.99 -13.98
C TYR A 392 -5.26 -8.40 -13.05
N GLY A 393 -5.26 -7.09 -12.86
CA GLY A 393 -6.27 -6.40 -12.07
C GLY A 393 -7.47 -5.96 -12.90
N ASN A 394 -8.17 -4.97 -12.37
CA ASN A 394 -9.23 -4.25 -13.05
C ASN A 394 -8.65 -3.60 -14.31
N THR A 395 -9.03 -4.13 -15.46
CA THR A 395 -8.63 -3.62 -16.77
C THR A 395 -9.85 -3.37 -17.63
N TRP A 396 -9.76 -2.34 -18.46
CA TRP A 396 -10.74 -2.07 -19.50
C TRP A 396 -10.04 -2.02 -20.85
N ARG A 397 -10.63 -2.69 -21.85
CA ARG A 397 -10.17 -2.67 -23.23
C ARG A 397 -11.27 -2.11 -24.13
N PRO A 398 -10.93 -1.27 -25.12
CA PRO A 398 -11.88 -0.92 -26.17
C PRO A 398 -12.37 -2.21 -26.84
N VAL A 399 -13.68 -2.36 -26.99
CA VAL A 399 -14.24 -3.40 -27.86
C VAL A 399 -13.82 -3.05 -29.28
N ALA A 400 -13.20 -3.98 -30.00
CA ALA A 400 -12.93 -3.80 -31.42
C ALA A 400 -14.27 -3.57 -32.13
N LEU A 401 -14.43 -2.39 -32.75
CA LEU A 401 -15.61 -2.03 -33.52
C LEU A 401 -15.78 -2.93 -34.75
#